data_AF-A0A529MC48-F1
#
_entry.id   AF-A0A529MC48-F1
#
_cell.length_a   1.000
_cell.length_b   1.000
_cell.length_c   1.000
_cell.angle_alpha   90.00
_cell.angle_beta   90.00
_cell.angle_gamma   90.00
#
_symmetry.space_group_name_H-M   'P 1'
#
loop_
_entity.id
_entity.type
_entity.pdbx_description
1 polymer ?
#
loop_
_entity_poly.entity_id
_entity_poly.type
_entity_poly.pdbx_seq_one_letter_code
_entity_poly.pdbx_strand_id
1 'polypeptide(L)'
;MEALRESYLFSPPFAAMNDPMEAYYETGGPGDRIVNAMFAPAGLKVDIMYEMLSDMINRFALVSFSETYENLPMWAYYGSNFAGMCLEFDTADLMIGDFQGEKLRPVTYARNALPSLTVADMGAQHLEEAVIARITRKRSEWAHEKEWRFVTGQVGPKHFLDDALRRVFLGPRVKPEHAARVCEAMDRRPVEVLQGEIRGFELVFRSIKPARPLGECERVGIGKFDPVEDLFAEAELKQFLTAPFEALLEECRRTASRPNMEALAGIDLAGSDKHAIYFWTTYKLRSGRE
;
A
#
# COMPACT_ATOMS: atom_id res chain seq x y z
N MET A 1 5.20 -9.28 -14.81
CA MET A 1 5.73 -10.54 -14.25
C MET A 1 6.86 -10.30 -13.26
N GLU A 2 7.86 -9.47 -13.58
CA GLU A 2 8.93 -9.11 -12.64
C GLU A 2 8.39 -8.62 -11.29
N ALA A 3 7.50 -7.62 -11.29
CA ALA A 3 6.84 -7.10 -10.08
C ALA A 3 6.21 -8.17 -9.17
N LEU A 4 5.60 -9.21 -9.76
CA LEU A 4 5.05 -10.33 -8.98
C LEU A 4 6.13 -11.22 -8.38
N ARG A 5 7.22 -11.48 -9.11
CA ARG A 5 8.32 -12.33 -8.64
C ARG A 5 9.11 -11.65 -7.52
N GLU A 6 9.33 -10.35 -7.68
CA GLU A 6 10.11 -9.51 -6.75
C GLU A 6 9.25 -8.84 -5.66
N SER A 7 7.96 -9.20 -5.58
CA SER A 7 7.00 -8.70 -4.59
C SER A 7 7.01 -7.18 -4.46
N TYR A 8 6.77 -6.44 -5.55
CA TYR A 8 6.62 -4.98 -5.52
C TYR A 8 5.43 -4.45 -6.31
N LEU A 9 4.93 -3.28 -5.89
CA LEU A 9 4.05 -2.42 -6.67
C LEU A 9 4.87 -1.24 -7.19
N PHE A 10 4.71 -0.87 -8.45
CA PHE A 10 5.39 0.32 -8.96
C PHE A 10 4.57 1.56 -8.59
N SER A 11 5.22 2.55 -7.97
CA SER A 11 4.66 3.86 -7.67
C SER A 11 5.05 4.84 -8.78
N PRO A 12 4.17 5.11 -9.77
CA PRO A 12 4.46 6.02 -10.87
C PRO A 12 4.35 7.51 -10.46
N PRO A 13 5.04 8.41 -11.18
CA PRO A 13 4.75 9.84 -11.08
C PRO A 13 3.37 10.14 -11.66
N PHE A 14 2.75 11.24 -11.22
CA PHE A 14 1.40 11.63 -11.68
C PHE A 14 1.29 11.76 -13.21
N ALA A 15 2.35 12.25 -13.86
CA ALA A 15 2.38 12.41 -15.32
C ALA A 15 2.29 11.09 -16.12
N ALA A 16 2.53 9.94 -15.47
CA ALA A 16 2.47 8.62 -16.11
C ALA A 16 1.12 7.90 -15.91
N MET A 17 0.15 8.55 -15.27
CA MET A 17 -1.15 7.96 -14.96
C MET A 17 -2.11 8.01 -16.15
N ASN A 18 -3.11 7.12 -16.14
CA ASN A 18 -3.98 6.91 -17.30
C ASN A 18 -5.08 7.97 -17.46
N ASP A 19 -5.48 8.64 -16.38
CA ASP A 19 -6.43 9.75 -16.40
C ASP A 19 -5.66 11.10 -16.29
N PRO A 20 -5.78 12.02 -17.25
CA PRO A 20 -5.15 13.33 -17.16
C PRO A 20 -5.71 14.22 -16.03
N MET A 21 -6.84 13.85 -15.43
CA MET A 21 -7.42 14.52 -14.25
C MET A 21 -6.91 13.92 -12.93
N GLU A 22 -6.04 12.91 -13.00
CA GLU A 22 -5.46 12.31 -11.81
C GLU A 22 -4.52 13.30 -11.11
N ALA A 23 -4.63 13.39 -9.78
CA ALA A 23 -3.83 14.28 -8.94
C ALA A 23 -3.90 15.78 -9.32
N TYR A 24 -5.04 16.25 -9.85
CA TYR A 24 -5.21 17.63 -10.31
C TYR A 24 -5.12 18.67 -9.19
N TYR A 25 -4.40 19.77 -9.46
CA TYR A 25 -4.35 20.96 -8.62
C TYR A 25 -4.17 22.23 -9.48
N GLU A 26 -4.56 23.37 -8.93
CA GLU A 26 -4.28 24.69 -9.48
C GLU A 26 -3.56 25.53 -8.42
N THR A 27 -2.81 26.53 -8.85
CA THR A 27 -2.17 27.51 -7.97
C THR A 27 -2.63 28.93 -8.31
N GLY A 28 -2.47 29.86 -7.37
CA GLY A 28 -2.74 31.26 -7.60
C GLY A 28 -4.02 31.78 -6.96
N GLY A 29 -4.04 33.06 -6.60
CA GLY A 29 -5.23 33.69 -6.04
C GLY A 29 -5.19 35.22 -6.05
N PRO A 30 -6.33 35.89 -5.81
CA PRO A 30 -6.39 37.36 -5.80
C PRO A 30 -5.44 38.03 -4.79
N GLY A 31 -5.09 37.34 -3.71
CA GLY A 31 -4.17 37.80 -2.67
C GLY A 31 -2.70 37.87 -3.09
N ASP A 32 -2.32 37.22 -4.19
CA ASP A 32 -0.92 37.12 -4.62
C ASP A 32 -0.32 38.48 -4.98
N ARG A 33 -1.15 39.45 -5.39
CA ARG A 33 -0.70 40.83 -5.65
C ARG A 33 -0.14 41.50 -4.40
N ILE A 34 -0.78 41.26 -3.25
CA ILE A 34 -0.37 41.83 -1.96
C ILE A 34 0.93 41.18 -1.51
N VAL A 35 1.01 39.84 -1.61
CA VAL A 35 2.20 39.07 -1.28
C VAL A 35 3.38 39.50 -2.16
N ASN A 36 3.20 39.57 -3.48
CA ASN A 36 4.23 40.05 -4.41
C ASN A 36 4.72 41.46 -4.05
N ALA A 37 3.83 42.39 -3.70
CA ALA A 37 4.21 43.73 -3.29
C ALA A 37 5.03 43.74 -1.99
N MET A 38 4.67 42.88 -1.01
CA MET A 38 5.37 42.75 0.26
C MET A 38 6.80 42.20 0.09
N PHE A 39 6.99 41.24 -0.81
CA PHE A 39 8.28 40.55 -1.01
C PHE A 39 9.13 41.11 -2.15
N ALA A 40 8.60 42.05 -2.94
CA ALA A 40 9.34 42.72 -4.03
C ALA A 40 10.71 43.29 -3.62
N PRO A 41 10.90 43.91 -2.44
CA PRO A 41 12.22 44.41 -2.01
C PRO A 41 13.27 43.31 -1.82
N ALA A 42 12.84 42.08 -1.51
CA ALA A 42 13.70 40.91 -1.38
C ALA A 42 13.94 40.19 -2.73
N GLY A 43 13.38 40.70 -3.84
CA GLY A 43 13.47 40.07 -5.15
C GLY A 43 12.68 38.76 -5.29
N LEU A 44 11.87 38.41 -4.29
CA LEU A 44 11.07 37.19 -4.26
C LEU A 44 9.73 37.42 -4.97
N LYS A 45 9.36 36.49 -5.84
CA LYS A 45 8.08 36.47 -6.55
C LYS A 45 7.29 35.24 -6.16
N VAL A 46 5.96 35.40 -6.07
CA VAL A 46 5.04 34.30 -5.79
C VAL A 46 5.15 33.18 -6.82
N ASP A 47 5.43 33.51 -8.09
CA ASP A 47 5.63 32.51 -9.15
C ASP A 47 6.74 31.50 -8.81
N ILE A 48 7.84 31.96 -8.20
CA ILE A 48 8.95 31.09 -7.77
C ILE A 48 8.47 30.13 -6.67
N MET A 49 7.61 30.60 -5.77
CA MET A 49 7.04 29.75 -4.71
C MET A 49 6.11 28.68 -5.30
N TYR A 50 5.33 29.01 -6.32
CA TYR A 50 4.49 28.04 -7.03
C TYR A 50 5.29 27.06 -7.89
N GLU A 51 6.40 27.49 -8.49
CA GLU A 51 7.35 26.59 -9.17
C GLU A 51 7.92 25.57 -8.18
N MET A 52 8.39 26.01 -7.02
CA MET A 52 8.89 25.12 -5.96
C MET A 52 7.82 24.14 -5.46
N LEU A 53 6.57 24.59 -5.32
CA LEU A 53 5.44 23.74 -4.95
C LEU A 53 5.15 22.70 -6.04
N SER A 54 5.11 23.11 -7.31
CA SER A 54 4.91 22.21 -8.44
C SER A 54 6.01 21.15 -8.49
N ASP A 55 7.28 21.56 -8.36
CA ASP A 55 8.42 20.64 -8.31
C ASP A 55 8.38 19.68 -7.13
N MET A 56 7.78 20.08 -6.00
CA MET A 56 7.58 19.20 -4.85
C MET A 56 6.46 18.19 -5.14
N ILE A 57 5.32 18.65 -5.65
CA ILE A 57 4.17 17.78 -5.97
C ILE A 57 4.53 16.79 -7.08
N ASN A 58 5.31 17.20 -8.08
CA ASN A 58 5.74 16.35 -9.19
C ASN A 58 6.69 15.21 -8.78
N ARG A 59 7.28 15.28 -7.58
CA ARG A 59 8.08 14.18 -7.01
C ARG A 59 7.24 13.14 -6.29
N PHE A 60 5.99 13.48 -5.95
CA PHE A 60 5.08 12.50 -5.39
C PHE A 60 4.70 11.46 -6.44
N ALA A 61 4.46 10.27 -5.92
CA ALA A 61 4.01 9.12 -6.68
C ALA A 61 2.85 8.50 -5.93
N LEU A 62 1.94 7.84 -6.63
CA LEU A 62 0.78 7.24 -5.98
C LEU A 62 0.55 5.81 -6.43
N VAL A 63 0.00 5.01 -5.52
CA VAL A 63 -0.47 3.66 -5.80
C VAL A 63 -1.94 3.59 -5.44
N SER A 64 -2.76 3.25 -6.43
CA SER A 64 -4.21 3.17 -6.31
C SER A 64 -4.68 1.74 -6.06
N PHE A 65 -5.69 1.62 -5.20
CA PHE A 65 -6.36 0.38 -4.82
C PHE A 65 -7.87 0.60 -4.96
N SER A 66 -8.63 -0.49 -5.02
CA SER A 66 -10.09 -0.47 -4.93
C SER A 66 -10.52 -1.32 -3.74
N GLU A 67 -11.63 -0.95 -3.09
CA GLU A 67 -12.26 -1.77 -2.06
C GLU A 67 -12.79 -3.10 -2.59
N THR A 68 -12.95 -3.27 -3.90
CA THR A 68 -13.56 -4.48 -4.47
C THR A 68 -12.95 -4.87 -5.81
N TYR A 69 -12.82 -6.18 -6.02
CA TYR A 69 -12.46 -6.77 -7.30
C TYR A 69 -13.70 -7.01 -8.20
N GLU A 70 -14.92 -6.77 -7.72
CA GLU A 70 -16.17 -7.15 -8.41
C GLU A 70 -16.63 -6.11 -9.44
N ASN A 71 -16.01 -4.93 -9.46
CA ASN A 71 -16.41 -3.84 -10.34
C ASN A 71 -16.05 -4.17 -11.81
N LEU A 72 -17.06 -4.56 -12.61
CA LEU A 72 -16.89 -4.96 -14.00
C LEU A 72 -16.27 -3.85 -14.90
N PRO A 73 -16.68 -2.56 -14.80
CA PRO A 73 -15.95 -1.47 -15.44
C PRO A 73 -14.44 -1.48 -15.16
N MET A 74 -14.00 -1.76 -13.93
CA MET A 74 -12.56 -1.81 -13.60
C MET A 74 -11.83 -2.91 -14.37
N TRP A 75 -12.45 -4.06 -14.56
CA TRP A 75 -11.90 -5.13 -15.41
C TRP A 75 -11.81 -4.74 -16.88
N ALA A 76 -12.72 -3.90 -17.37
CA ALA A 76 -12.65 -3.37 -18.73
C ALA A 76 -11.48 -2.39 -18.87
N TYR A 77 -11.38 -1.40 -17.97
CA TYR A 77 -10.41 -0.31 -18.05
C TYR A 77 -8.99 -0.74 -17.67
N TYR A 78 -8.85 -1.41 -16.53
CA TYR A 78 -7.56 -1.72 -15.90
C TYR A 78 -7.21 -3.21 -16.01
N GLY A 79 -8.21 -4.07 -16.07
CA GLY A 79 -8.05 -5.52 -16.27
C GLY A 79 -7.77 -5.94 -17.72
N SER A 80 -7.25 -5.04 -18.56
CA SER A 80 -6.96 -5.28 -19.99
C SER A 80 -8.14 -5.94 -20.73
N ASN A 81 -9.32 -5.32 -20.67
CA ASN A 81 -10.56 -5.87 -21.24
C ASN A 81 -10.84 -7.31 -20.78
N PHE A 82 -10.74 -7.57 -19.47
CA PHE A 82 -10.92 -8.88 -18.83
C PHE A 82 -9.83 -9.93 -19.16
N ALA A 83 -8.72 -9.54 -19.78
CA ALA A 83 -7.58 -10.43 -20.08
C ALA A 83 -6.37 -10.26 -19.13
N GLY A 84 -6.48 -9.36 -18.15
CA GLY A 84 -5.48 -9.06 -17.13
C GLY A 84 -5.77 -9.72 -15.79
N MET A 85 -5.32 -9.08 -14.70
CA MET A 85 -5.44 -9.60 -13.35
C MET A 85 -5.76 -8.48 -12.34
N CYS A 86 -6.26 -8.86 -11.17
CA CYS A 86 -6.47 -8.01 -10.01
C CYS A 86 -5.73 -8.63 -8.81
N LEU A 87 -5.07 -7.78 -8.03
CA LEU A 87 -4.28 -8.19 -6.86
C LEU A 87 -5.01 -7.75 -5.60
N GLU A 88 -5.16 -8.65 -4.64
CA GLU A 88 -5.76 -8.36 -3.36
C GLU A 88 -4.73 -8.40 -2.25
N PHE A 89 -4.70 -7.34 -1.46
CA PHE A 89 -3.73 -7.16 -0.40
C PHE A 89 -4.38 -7.09 0.98
N ASP A 90 -3.67 -7.62 1.97
CA ASP A 90 -3.87 -7.26 3.36
C ASP A 90 -3.18 -5.93 3.63
N THR A 91 -3.97 -4.92 4.00
CA THR A 91 -3.44 -3.56 4.19
C THR A 91 -2.51 -3.46 5.39
N ALA A 92 -2.71 -4.25 6.44
CA ALA A 92 -1.85 -4.20 7.63
C ALA A 92 -0.46 -4.76 7.30
N ASP A 93 -0.40 -5.89 6.58
CA ASP A 93 0.87 -6.48 6.15
C ASP A 93 1.57 -5.64 5.06
N LEU A 94 0.80 -4.99 4.18
CA LEU A 94 1.35 -4.10 3.15
C LEU A 94 2.11 -2.90 3.76
N MET A 95 1.60 -2.37 4.88
CA MET A 95 2.22 -1.27 5.63
C MET A 95 3.47 -1.67 6.44
N ILE A 96 3.85 -2.95 6.44
CA ILE A 96 5.14 -3.38 7.02
C ILE A 96 6.29 -3.21 6.01
N GLY A 97 5.99 -3.32 4.70
CA GLY A 97 6.98 -3.16 3.63
C GLY A 97 7.30 -1.68 3.33
N ASP A 98 7.54 -1.38 2.05
CA ASP A 98 7.92 -0.03 1.59
C ASP A 98 6.81 1.02 1.73
N PHE A 99 5.61 0.62 2.16
CA PHE A 99 4.52 1.53 2.53
C PHE A 99 4.52 1.89 4.03
N GLN A 100 5.50 1.43 4.80
CA GLN A 100 5.61 1.76 6.21
C GLN A 100 5.70 3.28 6.42
N GLY A 101 4.82 3.79 7.29
CA GLY A 101 4.69 5.23 7.56
C GLY A 101 3.89 6.03 6.52
N GLU A 102 3.56 5.43 5.38
CA GLU A 102 2.70 6.06 4.37
C GLU A 102 1.23 5.98 4.81
N LYS A 103 0.44 6.98 4.42
CA LYS A 103 -1.00 7.05 4.77
C LYS A 103 -1.84 6.52 3.61
N LEU A 104 -2.59 5.44 3.85
CA LEU A 104 -3.65 4.97 2.94
C LEU A 104 -4.88 5.86 3.10
N ARG A 105 -5.31 6.53 2.04
CA ARG A 105 -6.41 7.50 2.09
C ARG A 105 -7.53 7.17 1.10
N PRO A 106 -8.80 7.32 1.49
CA PRO A 106 -9.90 7.17 0.55
C PRO A 106 -9.94 8.35 -0.41
N VAL A 107 -10.30 8.09 -1.67
CA VAL A 107 -10.51 9.14 -2.66
C VAL A 107 -11.84 9.84 -2.39
N THR A 108 -11.81 11.18 -2.37
CA THR A 108 -13.00 12.02 -2.26
C THR A 108 -13.56 12.30 -3.64
N TYR A 109 -14.77 11.81 -3.90
CA TYR A 109 -15.45 12.01 -5.19
C TYR A 109 -16.29 13.30 -5.20
N ALA A 110 -16.08 14.15 -6.19
CA ALA A 110 -16.82 15.40 -6.30
C ALA A 110 -16.92 15.92 -7.74
N ARG A 111 -17.91 16.81 -7.99
CA ARG A 111 -18.10 17.45 -9.30
C ARG A 111 -17.07 18.55 -9.57
N ASN A 112 -16.67 19.27 -8.53
CA ASN A 112 -15.81 20.46 -8.63
C ASN A 112 -14.46 20.20 -7.98
N ALA A 113 -13.39 20.75 -8.57
CA ALA A 113 -12.08 20.83 -7.95
C ALA A 113 -12.12 21.65 -6.64
N LEU A 114 -11.10 21.48 -5.81
CA LEU A 114 -10.88 22.40 -4.69
C LEU A 114 -10.35 23.74 -5.22
N PRO A 115 -10.50 24.85 -4.47
CA PRO A 115 -9.88 26.12 -4.83
C PRO A 115 -8.37 25.97 -5.08
N SER A 116 -7.80 26.87 -5.87
CA SER A 116 -6.36 26.91 -6.10
C SER A 116 -5.57 26.98 -4.79
N LEU A 117 -4.38 26.38 -4.77
CA LEU A 117 -3.40 26.57 -3.71
C LEU A 117 -2.85 27.99 -3.79
N THR A 118 -2.90 28.70 -2.68
CA THR A 118 -2.42 30.06 -2.54
C THR A 118 -1.19 30.11 -1.62
N VAL A 119 -0.49 31.25 -1.59
CA VAL A 119 0.62 31.43 -0.64
C VAL A 119 0.18 31.28 0.82
N ALA A 120 -1.09 31.56 1.14
CA ALA A 120 -1.63 31.35 2.48
C ALA A 120 -1.64 29.85 2.88
N ASP A 121 -1.81 28.94 1.92
CA ASP A 121 -1.79 27.50 2.13
C ASP A 121 -0.36 26.95 2.34
N MET A 122 0.67 27.72 1.95
CA MET A 122 2.08 27.33 2.06
C MET A 122 2.64 27.44 3.49
N GLY A 123 1.82 27.82 4.47
CA GLY A 123 2.19 27.75 5.88
C GLY A 123 2.49 26.31 6.31
N ALA A 124 3.58 26.11 7.06
CA ALA A 124 4.19 24.80 7.33
C ALA A 124 3.25 23.73 7.94
N GLN A 125 2.13 24.11 8.56
CA GLN A 125 1.18 23.17 9.17
C GLN A 125 0.03 22.74 8.24
N HIS A 126 -0.17 23.38 7.09
CA HIS A 126 -1.37 23.16 6.26
C HIS A 126 -1.06 22.67 4.84
N LEU A 127 0.16 22.88 4.35
CA LEU A 127 0.49 22.58 2.95
C LEU A 127 0.34 21.10 2.60
N GLU A 128 0.84 20.19 3.44
CA GLU A 128 0.77 18.75 3.17
C GLU A 128 -0.69 18.28 3.03
N GLU A 129 -1.55 18.58 4.01
CA GLU A 129 -2.97 18.20 3.95
C GLU A 129 -3.71 18.89 2.81
N ALA A 130 -3.39 20.15 2.51
CA ALA A 130 -3.98 20.88 1.38
C ALA A 130 -3.62 20.23 0.03
N VAL A 131 -2.37 19.82 -0.14
CA VAL A 131 -1.92 19.09 -1.33
C VAL A 131 -2.58 17.72 -1.38
N ILE A 132 -2.53 16.96 -0.28
CA ILE A 132 -3.08 15.61 -0.24
C ILE A 132 -4.58 15.62 -0.56
N ALA A 133 -5.36 16.55 0.00
CA ALA A 133 -6.79 16.67 -0.27
C ALA A 133 -7.13 16.93 -1.76
N ARG A 134 -6.20 17.52 -2.52
CA ARG A 134 -6.35 17.73 -3.97
C ARG A 134 -5.99 16.47 -4.74
N ILE A 135 -4.85 15.85 -4.42
CA ILE A 135 -4.38 14.66 -5.13
C ILE A 135 -5.14 13.39 -4.76
N THR A 136 -5.97 13.39 -3.70
CA THR A 136 -6.92 12.32 -3.37
C THR A 136 -8.36 12.69 -3.73
N ARG A 137 -8.56 13.66 -4.63
CA ARG A 137 -9.88 14.03 -5.14
C ARG A 137 -10.05 13.56 -6.57
N LYS A 138 -11.23 13.03 -6.89
CA LYS A 138 -11.57 12.57 -8.24
C LYS A 138 -12.97 13.00 -8.63
N ARG A 139 -13.23 13.05 -9.94
CA ARG A 139 -14.54 13.37 -10.49
C ARG A 139 -15.59 12.35 -10.07
N SER A 140 -16.81 12.81 -9.73
CA SER A 140 -17.90 11.94 -9.22
C SER A 140 -18.28 10.79 -10.15
N GLU A 141 -18.04 10.94 -11.45
CA GLU A 141 -18.27 9.91 -12.47
C GLU A 141 -17.45 8.63 -12.21
N TRP A 142 -16.32 8.76 -11.52
CA TRP A 142 -15.42 7.66 -11.13
C TRP A 142 -15.72 7.08 -9.74
N ALA A 143 -16.80 7.49 -9.07
CA ALA A 143 -17.13 7.00 -7.72
C ALA A 143 -17.32 5.48 -7.63
N HIS A 144 -17.60 4.82 -8.76
CA HIS A 144 -17.71 3.38 -8.82
C HIS A 144 -16.38 2.68 -8.50
N GLU A 145 -15.23 3.31 -8.72
CA GLU A 145 -13.90 2.71 -8.47
C GLU A 145 -13.65 2.41 -7.00
N LYS A 146 -14.33 3.09 -6.06
CA LYS A 146 -14.13 2.94 -4.60
C LYS A 146 -12.64 2.97 -4.23
N GLU A 147 -11.98 4.02 -4.71
CA GLU A 147 -10.53 4.10 -4.79
C GLU A 147 -9.91 4.53 -3.46
N TRP A 148 -8.79 3.89 -3.12
CA TRP A 148 -7.90 4.27 -2.03
C TRP A 148 -6.50 4.48 -2.58
N ARG A 149 -5.74 5.43 -2.01
CA ARG A 149 -4.40 5.78 -2.48
C ARG A 149 -3.38 5.76 -1.35
N PHE A 150 -2.24 5.15 -1.60
CA PHE A 150 -1.00 5.56 -0.94
C PHE A 150 -0.41 6.72 -1.75
N VAL A 151 -0.20 7.86 -1.09
CA VAL A 151 0.63 8.94 -1.62
C VAL A 151 2.02 8.72 -1.07
N THR A 152 2.98 8.46 -1.95
CA THR A 152 4.36 8.15 -1.59
C THR A 152 5.30 9.28 -2.03
N GLY A 153 6.33 9.55 -1.25
CA GLY A 153 7.29 10.62 -1.55
C GLY A 153 8.30 10.31 -2.66
N GLN A 154 8.29 9.10 -3.22
CA GLN A 154 9.30 8.64 -4.19
C GLN A 154 8.69 7.72 -5.26
N VAL A 155 8.97 8.04 -6.51
CA VAL A 155 8.72 7.18 -7.68
C VAL A 155 9.59 5.92 -7.61
N GLY A 156 9.03 4.77 -7.96
CA GLY A 156 9.78 3.52 -8.08
C GLY A 156 9.08 2.31 -7.47
N PRO A 157 9.77 1.16 -7.39
CA PRO A 157 9.23 -0.04 -6.79
C PRO A 157 9.02 0.15 -5.28
N LYS A 158 7.86 -0.30 -4.81
CA LYS A 158 7.47 -0.40 -3.40
C LYS A 158 7.29 -1.87 -3.07
N HIS A 159 8.31 -2.46 -2.46
CA HIS A 159 8.34 -3.86 -2.09
C HIS A 159 7.43 -4.15 -0.89
N PHE A 160 6.84 -5.33 -0.88
CA PHE A 160 5.89 -5.77 0.14
C PHE A 160 6.24 -7.19 0.63
N LEU A 161 5.66 -7.59 1.76
CA LEU A 161 5.80 -8.95 2.28
C LEU A 161 5.03 -9.94 1.39
N ASP A 162 5.57 -11.13 1.16
CA ASP A 162 4.96 -12.15 0.30
C ASP A 162 3.56 -12.54 0.75
N ASP A 163 3.27 -12.48 2.05
CA ASP A 163 1.95 -12.74 2.63
C ASP A 163 1.03 -11.51 2.68
N ALA A 164 1.51 -10.32 2.33
CA ALA A 164 0.67 -9.14 2.12
C ALA A 164 -0.22 -9.32 0.87
N LEU A 165 0.27 -9.98 -0.18
CA LEU A 165 -0.56 -10.36 -1.34
C LEU A 165 -1.35 -11.62 -1.00
N ARG A 166 -2.67 -11.51 -0.81
CA ARG A 166 -3.52 -12.65 -0.43
C ARG A 166 -3.98 -13.45 -1.64
N ARG A 167 -4.45 -12.74 -2.67
CA ARG A 167 -5.07 -13.34 -3.86
C ARG A 167 -4.66 -12.65 -5.15
N VAL A 168 -4.53 -13.44 -6.21
CA VAL A 168 -4.46 -12.96 -7.59
C VAL A 168 -5.69 -13.47 -8.34
N PHE A 169 -6.56 -12.55 -8.72
CA PHE A 169 -7.71 -12.82 -9.57
C PHE A 169 -7.29 -12.67 -11.02
N LEU A 170 -7.49 -13.71 -11.84
CA LEU A 170 -7.26 -13.69 -13.28
C LEU A 170 -8.56 -13.44 -14.01
N GLY A 171 -8.57 -12.52 -14.98
CA GLY A 171 -9.75 -12.26 -15.78
C GLY A 171 -10.15 -13.47 -16.65
N PRO A 172 -11.42 -13.56 -17.07
CA PRO A 172 -11.94 -14.70 -17.85
C PRO A 172 -11.35 -14.83 -19.25
N ARG A 173 -10.66 -13.80 -19.76
CA ARG A 173 -9.99 -13.82 -21.07
C ARG A 173 -8.48 -13.96 -20.97
N VAL A 174 -7.94 -14.21 -19.76
CA VAL A 174 -6.52 -14.48 -19.58
C VAL A 174 -6.12 -15.70 -20.41
N LYS A 175 -5.03 -15.58 -21.16
CA LYS A 175 -4.50 -16.71 -21.92
C LYS A 175 -3.95 -17.78 -20.97
N PRO A 176 -4.11 -19.09 -21.26
CA PRO A 176 -3.60 -20.16 -20.42
C PRO A 176 -2.10 -20.05 -20.10
N GLU A 177 -1.29 -19.60 -21.07
CA GLU A 177 0.14 -19.36 -20.89
C GLU A 177 0.46 -18.26 -19.86
N HIS A 178 -0.39 -17.23 -19.75
CA HIS A 178 -0.23 -16.17 -18.75
C HIS A 178 -0.70 -16.65 -17.37
N ALA A 179 -1.82 -17.37 -17.31
CA ALA A 179 -2.29 -18.00 -16.07
C ALA A 179 -1.21 -18.94 -15.49
N ALA A 180 -0.63 -19.80 -16.33
CA ALA A 180 0.45 -20.71 -15.92
C ALA A 180 1.66 -19.96 -15.35
N ARG A 181 2.09 -18.86 -15.99
CA ARG A 181 3.20 -18.03 -15.50
C ARG A 181 2.90 -17.36 -14.16
N VAL A 182 1.65 -16.97 -13.92
CA VAL A 182 1.23 -16.41 -12.62
C VAL A 182 1.22 -17.50 -11.55
N CYS A 183 0.64 -18.67 -11.84
CA CYS A 183 0.66 -19.81 -10.93
C CYS A 183 2.09 -20.24 -10.58
N GLU A 184 2.98 -20.31 -11.57
CA GLU A 184 4.41 -20.61 -11.36
C GLU A 184 5.08 -19.57 -10.46
N ALA A 185 4.88 -18.27 -10.72
CA ALA A 185 5.44 -17.21 -9.90
C ALA A 185 4.96 -17.27 -8.44
N MET A 186 3.72 -17.71 -8.22
CA MET A 186 3.09 -17.79 -6.90
C MET A 186 3.18 -19.17 -6.24
N ASP A 187 3.74 -20.20 -6.89
CA ASP A 187 3.68 -21.59 -6.42
C ASP A 187 4.20 -21.75 -4.99
N ARG A 188 5.39 -21.20 -4.72
CA ARG A 188 6.06 -21.25 -3.43
C ARG A 188 5.68 -20.11 -2.47
N ARG A 189 4.56 -19.44 -2.73
CA ARG A 189 4.10 -18.25 -1.98
C ARG A 189 2.76 -18.52 -1.29
N PRO A 190 2.43 -17.79 -0.21
CA PRO A 190 1.15 -17.91 0.49
C PRO A 190 0.02 -17.15 -0.22
N VAL A 191 0.00 -17.20 -1.56
CA VAL A 191 -0.94 -16.47 -2.41
C VAL A 191 -1.84 -17.45 -3.13
N GLU A 192 -3.16 -17.26 -3.06
CA GLU A 192 -4.10 -18.01 -3.89
C GLU A 192 -4.25 -17.36 -5.27
N VAL A 193 -4.31 -18.18 -6.32
CA VAL A 193 -4.61 -17.71 -7.69
C VAL A 193 -5.95 -18.27 -8.11
N LEU A 194 -6.85 -17.37 -8.55
CA LEU A 194 -8.20 -17.71 -8.97
C LEU A 194 -8.43 -17.33 -10.44
N GLN A 195 -9.09 -18.21 -11.17
CA GLN A 195 -9.51 -17.98 -12.55
C GLN A 195 -10.94 -17.46 -12.57
N GLY A 196 -11.15 -16.33 -13.24
CA GLY A 196 -12.46 -15.77 -13.53
C GLY A 196 -13.20 -16.57 -14.58
N GLU A 197 -14.48 -16.78 -14.39
CA GLU A 197 -15.43 -17.41 -15.30
C GLU A 197 -16.70 -16.55 -15.36
N ILE A 198 -17.32 -16.45 -16.54
CA ILE A 198 -18.62 -15.82 -16.68
C ILE A 198 -19.70 -16.87 -16.49
N ARG A 199 -20.56 -16.69 -15.48
CA ARG A 199 -21.75 -17.53 -15.25
C ARG A 199 -22.98 -16.63 -15.21
N GLY A 200 -23.79 -16.68 -16.26
CA GLY A 200 -24.86 -15.71 -16.46
C GLY A 200 -24.29 -14.30 -16.67
N PHE A 201 -24.71 -13.34 -15.85
CA PHE A 201 -24.19 -11.95 -15.84
C PHE A 201 -23.19 -11.69 -14.70
N GLU A 202 -22.67 -12.75 -14.07
CA GLU A 202 -21.73 -12.65 -12.95
C GLU A 202 -20.33 -13.09 -13.36
N LEU A 203 -19.33 -12.37 -12.85
CA LEU A 203 -17.93 -12.78 -12.88
C LEU A 203 -17.64 -13.53 -11.59
N VAL A 204 -17.52 -14.85 -11.69
CA VAL A 204 -17.21 -15.73 -10.55
C VAL A 204 -15.78 -16.23 -10.64
N PHE A 205 -15.19 -16.59 -9.50
CA PHE A 205 -13.79 -17.01 -9.44
C PHE A 205 -13.65 -18.42 -8.88
N ARG A 206 -12.81 -19.24 -9.53
CA ARG A 206 -12.46 -20.58 -9.09
C ARG A 206 -10.98 -20.66 -8.77
N SER A 207 -10.62 -21.21 -7.60
CA SER A 207 -9.23 -21.48 -7.27
C SER A 207 -8.59 -22.40 -8.31
N ILE A 208 -7.43 -22.00 -8.85
CA ILE A 208 -6.59 -22.81 -9.74
C ILE A 208 -5.21 -23.09 -9.13
N LYS A 209 -4.83 -22.34 -8.10
CA LYS A 209 -3.68 -22.58 -7.23
C LYS A 209 -4.05 -22.13 -5.81
N PRO A 210 -4.18 -23.02 -4.83
CA PRO A 210 -4.46 -22.62 -3.45
C PRO A 210 -3.26 -21.90 -2.82
N ALA A 211 -3.51 -21.04 -1.83
CA ALA A 211 -2.45 -20.46 -1.01
C ALA A 211 -1.66 -21.58 -0.31
N ARG A 212 -0.33 -21.48 -0.33
CA ARG A 212 0.53 -22.44 0.37
C ARG A 212 0.59 -22.07 1.86
N PRO A 213 0.57 -23.02 2.81
CA PRO A 213 0.80 -22.73 4.22
C PRO A 213 2.14 -22.00 4.43
N LEU A 214 2.19 -21.07 5.39
CA LEU A 214 3.37 -20.20 5.61
C LEU A 214 4.67 -21.01 5.78
N GLY A 215 4.64 -22.08 6.58
CA GLY A 215 5.80 -22.94 6.84
C GLY A 215 6.31 -23.75 5.63
N GLU A 216 5.53 -23.86 4.55
CA GLU A 216 5.92 -24.54 3.31
C GLU A 216 6.34 -23.56 2.20
N CYS A 217 6.22 -22.25 2.46
CA CYS A 217 6.62 -21.21 1.52
C CYS A 217 8.15 -21.09 1.41
N GLU A 218 8.61 -20.53 0.30
CA GLU A 218 10.00 -20.11 0.18
C GLU A 218 10.33 -19.04 1.24
N ARG A 219 11.45 -19.20 1.94
CA ARG A 219 11.94 -18.23 2.91
C ARG A 219 12.62 -17.06 2.19
N VAL A 220 12.29 -15.85 2.60
CA VAL A 220 13.03 -14.62 2.28
C VAL A 220 13.90 -14.21 3.46
N GLY A 221 13.32 -14.21 4.67
CA GLY A 221 14.03 -13.99 5.92
C GLY A 221 14.37 -15.29 6.66
N ILE A 222 15.34 -15.22 7.58
CA ILE A 222 15.87 -16.38 8.32
C ILE A 222 14.82 -17.01 9.25
N GLY A 223 13.97 -16.19 9.87
CA GLY A 223 12.94 -16.66 10.81
C GLY A 223 13.49 -16.97 12.19
N LYS A 224 14.48 -16.21 12.64
CA LYS A 224 15.09 -16.41 13.94
C LYS A 224 14.07 -16.12 15.05
N PHE A 225 13.85 -17.12 15.89
CA PHE A 225 13.13 -17.00 17.15
C PHE A 225 13.63 -18.09 18.11
N ASP A 226 14.15 -17.68 19.25
CA ASP A 226 14.54 -18.54 20.36
C ASP A 226 13.76 -18.12 21.62
N PRO A 227 12.78 -18.93 22.07
CA PRO A 227 12.00 -18.61 23.25
C PRO A 227 12.83 -18.35 24.52
N VAL A 228 14.04 -18.90 24.63
CA VAL A 228 14.88 -18.71 25.82
C VAL A 228 15.54 -17.33 25.82
N GLU A 229 15.95 -16.85 24.65
CA GLU A 229 16.69 -15.60 24.51
C GLU A 229 15.77 -14.40 24.21
N ASP A 230 14.63 -14.64 23.57
CA ASP A 230 13.76 -13.59 23.03
C ASP A 230 12.58 -13.21 23.96
N LEU A 231 12.29 -14.01 24.99
CA LEU A 231 11.26 -13.75 26.01
C LEU A 231 11.88 -13.23 27.30
N PHE A 232 11.82 -11.92 27.52
CA PHE A 232 12.53 -11.26 28.63
C PHE A 232 11.78 -11.31 29.97
N ALA A 233 10.47 -11.53 29.96
CA ALA A 233 9.62 -11.47 31.15
C ALA A 233 8.62 -12.65 31.24
N GLU A 234 9.09 -13.89 31.07
CA GLU A 234 8.20 -15.07 31.00
C GLU A 234 7.25 -15.18 32.22
N ALA A 235 7.73 -14.94 33.44
CA ALA A 235 6.93 -15.07 34.65
C ALA A 235 5.81 -14.01 34.70
N GLU A 236 6.14 -12.78 34.33
CA GLU A 236 5.24 -11.64 34.26
C GLU A 236 4.23 -11.81 33.11
N LEU A 237 4.68 -12.30 31.95
CA LEU A 237 3.82 -12.63 30.81
C LEU A 237 2.81 -13.72 31.19
N LYS A 238 3.24 -14.77 31.91
CA LYS A 238 2.32 -15.80 32.44
C LYS A 238 1.27 -15.25 33.38
N GLN A 239 1.60 -14.26 34.20
CA GLN A 239 0.65 -13.61 35.10
C GLN A 239 -0.27 -12.64 34.37
N PHE A 240 0.23 -12.00 33.31
CA PHE A 240 -0.51 -11.04 32.50
C PHE A 240 -1.54 -11.72 31.59
N LEU A 241 -1.17 -12.84 30.97
CA LEU A 241 -2.01 -13.53 30.00
C LEU A 241 -3.20 -14.21 30.69
N THR A 242 -4.39 -14.02 30.10
CA THR A 242 -5.59 -14.78 30.46
C THR A 242 -5.65 -16.13 29.73
N ALA A 243 -4.93 -16.25 28.62
CA ALA A 243 -4.76 -17.48 27.84
C ALA A 243 -3.51 -18.26 28.30
N PRO A 244 -3.40 -19.56 27.99
CA PRO A 244 -2.20 -20.34 28.26
C PRO A 244 -0.96 -19.70 27.62
N PHE A 245 0.16 -19.70 28.34
CA PHE A 245 1.43 -19.15 27.82
C PHE A 245 1.90 -19.88 26.56
N GLU A 246 1.58 -21.16 26.42
CA GLU A 246 1.83 -21.96 25.23
C GLU A 246 1.15 -21.39 23.98
N ALA A 247 0.01 -20.70 24.14
CA ALA A 247 -0.65 -20.03 23.02
C ALA A 247 0.15 -18.82 22.52
N LEU A 248 0.81 -18.07 23.42
CA LEU A 248 1.74 -17.01 23.03
C LEU A 248 2.94 -17.60 22.29
N LEU A 249 3.53 -18.68 22.80
CA LEU A 249 4.65 -19.35 22.13
C LEU A 249 4.27 -19.83 20.72
N GLU A 250 3.07 -20.38 20.57
CA GLU A 250 2.59 -20.82 19.26
C GLU A 250 2.37 -19.64 18.31
N GLU A 251 1.87 -18.52 18.81
CA GLU A 251 1.74 -17.29 18.03
C GLU A 251 3.10 -16.72 17.60
N CYS A 252 4.10 -16.76 18.48
CA CYS A 252 5.49 -16.40 18.13
C CYS A 252 6.04 -17.32 17.04
N ARG A 253 5.85 -18.64 17.16
CA ARG A 253 6.29 -19.61 16.14
C ARG A 253 5.57 -19.41 14.81
N ARG A 254 4.26 -19.15 14.84
CA ARG A 254 3.46 -18.83 13.66
C ARG A 254 3.99 -17.57 12.98
N THR A 255 4.30 -16.54 13.76
CA THR A 255 4.87 -15.28 13.27
C THR A 255 6.28 -15.49 12.70
N ALA A 256 7.11 -16.30 13.36
CA ALA A 256 8.44 -16.72 12.87
C ALA A 256 8.39 -17.53 11.56
N SER A 257 7.26 -18.23 11.32
CA SER A 257 7.04 -19.02 10.10
C SER A 257 6.70 -18.18 8.86
N ARG A 258 6.38 -16.88 9.02
CA ARG A 258 6.07 -16.00 7.89
C ARG A 258 7.26 -15.97 6.90
N PRO A 259 7.02 -15.97 5.57
CA PRO A 259 8.09 -16.07 4.57
C PRO A 259 9.17 -14.98 4.71
N ASN A 260 8.73 -13.74 4.98
CA ASN A 260 9.59 -12.57 5.09
C ASN A 260 10.12 -12.32 6.50
N MET A 261 9.75 -13.10 7.51
CA MET A 261 10.26 -12.86 8.87
C MET A 261 11.77 -13.09 8.89
N GLU A 262 12.53 -12.08 9.30
CA GLU A 262 13.96 -12.17 9.54
C GLU A 262 14.23 -12.60 10.98
N ALA A 263 13.68 -11.85 11.95
CA ALA A 263 13.83 -12.12 13.37
C ALA A 263 12.61 -11.63 14.17
N LEU A 264 12.26 -12.39 15.20
CA LEU A 264 11.29 -12.01 16.22
C LEU A 264 11.97 -12.05 17.58
N ALA A 265 12.03 -10.91 18.25
CA ALA A 265 12.77 -10.71 19.49
C ALA A 265 12.05 -9.72 20.43
N GLY A 266 12.58 -9.54 21.64
CA GLY A 266 12.15 -8.46 22.53
C GLY A 266 10.69 -8.59 22.96
N ILE A 267 10.23 -9.78 23.32
CA ILE A 267 8.84 -9.98 23.74
C ILE A 267 8.70 -9.61 25.22
N ASP A 268 7.91 -8.57 25.50
CA ASP A 268 7.72 -8.05 26.86
C ASP A 268 6.40 -7.26 27.01
N LEU A 269 6.03 -6.94 28.25
CA LEU A 269 4.92 -6.07 28.60
C LEU A 269 5.22 -4.63 28.19
N ALA A 270 4.24 -3.95 27.61
CA ALA A 270 4.38 -2.55 27.26
C ALA A 270 4.51 -1.69 28.52
N GLY A 271 5.64 -1.01 28.69
CA GLY A 271 5.88 -0.14 29.86
C GLY A 271 4.88 1.03 29.97
N SER A 272 4.31 1.48 28.85
CA SER A 272 3.33 2.56 28.77
C SER A 272 1.87 2.10 28.78
N ASP A 273 1.60 0.83 28.48
CA ASP A 273 0.24 0.27 28.42
C ASP A 273 0.17 -1.04 29.20
N LYS A 274 -0.56 -1.03 30.32
CA LYS A 274 -0.71 -2.18 31.23
C LYS A 274 -1.59 -3.29 30.67
N HIS A 275 -2.08 -3.16 29.43
CA HIS A 275 -2.93 -4.14 28.75
C HIS A 275 -2.35 -4.62 27.41
N ALA A 276 -1.05 -4.37 27.14
CA ALA A 276 -0.41 -4.79 25.91
C ALA A 276 0.91 -5.53 26.13
N ILE A 277 1.18 -6.49 25.24
CA ILE A 277 2.49 -7.11 25.01
C ILE A 277 3.01 -6.55 23.69
N TYR A 278 4.31 -6.28 23.60
CA TYR A 278 4.95 -5.94 22.35
C TYR A 278 5.88 -7.05 21.87
N PHE A 279 6.09 -7.08 20.55
CA PHE A 279 7.02 -7.95 19.85
C PHE A 279 7.86 -7.04 18.96
N TRP A 280 9.18 -7.22 18.98
CA TRP A 280 10.04 -6.61 17.96
C TRP A 280 10.20 -7.62 16.82
N THR A 281 9.78 -7.21 15.63
CA THR A 281 9.87 -8.03 14.43
C THR A 281 10.60 -7.30 13.35
N THR A 282 11.56 -7.97 12.72
CA THR A 282 12.27 -7.50 11.53
C THR A 282 11.83 -8.36 10.35
N TYR A 283 11.54 -7.74 9.21
CA TYR A 283 11.12 -8.45 8.00
C TYR A 283 12.05 -8.15 6.85
N LYS A 284 12.50 -9.19 6.16
CA LYS A 284 13.32 -9.06 4.96
C LYS A 284 12.46 -9.04 3.71
N LEU A 285 12.55 -7.97 2.94
CA LEU A 285 11.93 -7.82 1.62
C LEU A 285 12.75 -8.52 0.55
N ARG A 286 12.13 -8.86 -0.59
CA ARG A 286 12.84 -9.49 -1.72
C ARG A 286 13.88 -8.60 -2.38
N SER A 287 13.77 -7.28 -2.18
CA SER A 287 14.83 -6.31 -2.52
C SER A 287 16.09 -6.45 -1.65
N GLY A 288 16.05 -7.25 -0.59
CA GLY A 288 17.13 -7.42 0.38
C GLY A 288 17.11 -6.41 1.54
N ARG A 289 16.16 -5.48 1.54
CA ARG A 289 15.96 -4.53 2.65
C ARG A 289 15.32 -5.22 3.85
N GLU A 290 15.65 -4.76 5.05
CA GLU A 290 15.10 -5.19 6.34
C GLU A 290 14.35 -4.04 7.03
#